data_AF-A0A382C0H9-F1
#
_entry.id   AF-A0A382C0H9-F1
#
_cell.length_a   1.000
_cell.length_b   1.000
_cell.length_c   1.000
_cell.angle_alpha   90.00
_cell.angle_beta   90.00
_cell.angle_gamma   90.00
#
_symmetry.space_group_name_H-M   'P 1'
#
loop_
_entity.id
_entity.type
_entity.pdbx_description
1 polymer ?
#
loop_
_entity_poly.entity_id
_entity_poly.type
_entity_poly.pdbx_seq_one_letter_code
_entity_poly.pdbx_strand_id
1 'polypeptide(L)'
;MNTKCVQDLRPLPELIQRRDGTNDEPGEWQIDPCPADRGVPRTAVLLKHMVVPVQNYQLDRVIRAHEMMHAKVSPGDRGPWLDRGIASSRALVAAEECRVNFLVNKAGFDISILEDGTEMNAGERIAERGDWAEAVYYMACLSGTGGVNKYLTGIRRHKPGWGPRLRRIHELLQKELRRIWRQEGRRSLTSTTTRTGRDPANELIDGFFHTEAIAEYLDRLADSPISKDDLESHRLQRAEDAGTWAQLNVKEQNLTRHVPGGLGKRRIASNMGRNPRRLSRLLTDPQKRIFDRKVKGNGGVVLIDYSGSMSLSEKDVLEIMEAAPGCTVACYSTNDWDRDGKPNLWVLGARGRMTTAIPRSRI
;
A
#
# COMPACT_ATOMS: atom_id res chain seq x y z
N MET A 1 11.40 22.05 46.84
CA MET A 1 10.48 21.39 45.89
C MET A 1 10.60 22.13 44.57
N ASN A 2 11.28 21.54 43.58
CA ASN A 2 11.41 22.15 42.24
C ASN A 2 10.07 21.98 41.52
N THR A 3 9.27 23.04 41.47
CA THR A 3 8.18 23.20 40.52
C THR A 3 8.81 23.15 39.12
N LYS A 4 8.86 21.95 38.51
CA LYS A 4 9.08 21.84 37.08
C LYS A 4 8.02 22.73 36.43
N CYS A 5 8.46 23.83 35.81
CA CYS A 5 7.60 24.65 34.97
C CYS A 5 6.91 23.69 33.99
N VAL A 6 5.59 23.52 34.13
CA VAL A 6 4.80 22.71 33.20
C VAL A 6 5.02 23.39 31.86
N GLN A 7 5.70 22.71 30.93
CA GLN A 7 5.91 23.25 29.59
C GLN A 7 4.53 23.45 28.98
N ASP A 8 4.24 24.68 28.58
CA ASP A 8 3.03 24.99 27.82
C ASP A 8 3.20 24.43 26.41
N LEU A 9 2.69 23.22 26.20
CA LEU A 9 2.79 22.49 24.93
C LEU A 9 1.51 22.62 24.11
N ARG A 10 0.74 23.69 24.32
CA ARG A 10 -0.41 24.02 23.49
C ARG A 10 0.02 24.18 22.03
N PRO A 11 -0.73 23.61 21.07
CA PRO A 11 -0.49 23.90 19.66
C PRO A 11 -0.80 25.36 19.36
N LEU A 12 -0.20 25.89 18.30
CA LEU A 12 -0.35 27.28 17.87
C LEU A 12 -1.00 27.33 16.47
N PRO A 13 -2.28 26.94 16.32
CA PRO A 13 -2.98 26.95 15.04
C PRO A 13 -3.08 28.35 14.41
N GLU A 14 -2.98 29.42 15.20
CA GLU A 14 -2.88 30.80 14.73
C GLU A 14 -1.65 31.07 13.84
N LEU A 15 -0.61 30.23 13.92
CA LEU A 15 0.56 30.31 13.04
C LEU A 15 0.31 29.67 11.66
N ILE A 16 -0.81 28.95 11.49
CA ILE A 16 -1.16 28.30 10.23
C ILE A 16 -1.87 29.30 9.32
N GLN A 17 -1.20 29.70 8.23
CA GLN A 17 -1.84 30.46 7.16
C GLN A 17 -2.57 29.54 6.18
N ARG A 18 -3.72 29.98 5.67
CA ARG A 18 -4.49 29.28 4.64
C ARG A 18 -4.66 30.19 3.41
N ARG A 19 -5.16 29.63 2.31
CA ARG A 19 -5.40 30.36 1.05
C ARG A 19 -6.88 30.58 0.74
N ASP A 20 -7.75 30.22 1.68
CA ASP A 20 -9.21 30.38 1.59
C ASP A 20 -9.72 31.53 2.48
N GLY A 21 -8.85 32.28 3.14
CA GLY A 21 -9.27 33.34 4.06
C GLY A 21 -9.44 32.92 5.52
N THR A 22 -9.56 31.62 5.82
CA THR A 22 -9.98 31.15 7.17
C THR A 22 -9.03 31.57 8.30
N ASN A 23 -7.74 31.77 7.98
CA ASN A 23 -6.70 32.23 8.89
C ASN A 23 -5.91 33.43 8.31
N ASP A 24 -6.53 34.23 7.44
CA ASP A 24 -5.85 35.40 6.84
C ASP A 24 -5.71 36.54 7.85
N GLU A 25 -6.64 36.64 8.81
CA GLU A 25 -6.49 37.52 9.96
C GLU A 25 -6.01 36.74 11.20
N PRO A 26 -4.98 37.22 11.91
CA PRO A 26 -4.55 36.64 13.18
C PRO A 26 -5.72 36.68 14.17
N GLY A 27 -6.34 35.52 14.40
CA GLY A 27 -7.39 35.35 15.39
C GLY A 27 -6.93 34.37 16.46
N GLU A 28 -7.21 34.69 17.71
CA GLU A 28 -6.92 33.80 18.83
C GLU A 28 -7.74 32.51 18.70
N TRP A 29 -7.08 31.38 18.90
CA TRP A 29 -7.74 30.08 18.95
C TRP A 29 -7.99 29.69 20.40
N GLN A 30 -9.20 29.20 20.68
CA GLN A 30 -9.49 28.56 21.96
C GLN A 30 -8.89 27.15 21.97
N ILE A 31 -8.05 26.85 22.96
CA ILE A 31 -7.40 25.55 23.13
C ILE A 31 -7.80 24.94 24.47
N ASP A 32 -8.58 23.86 24.44
CA ASP A 32 -8.97 23.13 25.65
C ASP A 32 -8.21 21.80 25.78
N PRO A 33 -7.64 21.49 26.96
CA PRO A 33 -6.91 20.25 27.16
C PRO A 33 -7.86 19.04 27.24
N CYS A 34 -7.44 17.90 26.71
CA CYS A 34 -8.18 16.64 26.83
C CYS A 34 -7.28 15.41 27.00
N PRO A 35 -7.84 14.24 27.40
CA PRO A 35 -7.15 12.95 27.32
C PRO A 35 -6.84 12.53 25.88
N ALA A 36 -5.83 11.66 25.72
CA ALA A 36 -5.44 11.06 24.44
C ALA A 36 -6.34 9.88 24.02
N ASP A 37 -7.66 10.04 24.16
CA ASP A 37 -8.66 9.00 23.88
C ASP A 37 -9.32 9.23 22.51
N ARG A 38 -9.56 8.18 21.73
CA ARG A 38 -10.16 8.32 20.39
C ARG A 38 -11.53 8.99 20.46
N GLY A 39 -11.72 9.97 19.58
CA GLY A 39 -12.97 10.74 19.46
C GLY A 39 -13.10 11.89 20.46
N VAL A 40 -12.14 12.06 21.38
CA VAL A 40 -12.10 13.22 22.28
C VAL A 40 -11.37 14.40 21.64
N PRO A 41 -10.13 14.24 21.12
CA PRO A 41 -9.47 15.27 20.32
C PRO A 41 -10.32 15.65 19.11
N ARG A 42 -10.40 16.95 18.83
CA ARG A 42 -11.17 17.48 17.72
C ARG A 42 -10.77 18.91 17.41
N THR A 43 -11.00 19.30 16.16
CA THR A 43 -10.75 20.65 15.66
C THR A 43 -11.98 21.20 14.96
N ALA A 44 -12.47 22.35 15.41
CA ALA A 44 -13.53 23.12 14.77
C ALA A 44 -12.92 24.38 14.14
N VAL A 45 -12.66 24.31 12.84
CA VAL A 45 -11.91 25.34 12.09
C VAL A 45 -12.62 26.70 12.09
N LEU A 46 -13.93 26.74 11.81
CA LEU A 46 -14.70 28.00 11.79
C LEU A 46 -14.78 28.65 13.17
N LEU A 47 -14.90 27.84 14.22
CA LEU A 47 -14.99 28.32 15.60
C LEU A 47 -13.61 28.66 16.20
N LYS A 48 -12.52 28.40 15.46
CA LYS A 48 -11.14 28.51 15.95
C LYS A 48 -10.97 27.81 17.31
N HIS A 49 -11.56 26.63 17.45
CA HIS A 49 -11.56 25.84 18.69
C HIS A 49 -10.88 24.50 18.45
N MET A 50 -9.92 24.16 19.30
CA MET A 50 -9.20 22.89 19.26
C MET A 50 -9.16 22.26 20.64
N VAL A 51 -9.50 20.98 20.69
CA VAL A 51 -9.47 20.18 21.91
C VAL A 51 -8.38 19.13 21.74
N VAL A 52 -7.31 19.21 22.53
CA VAL A 52 -6.11 18.38 22.35
C VAL A 52 -5.41 18.02 23.66
N PRO A 53 -4.67 16.90 23.71
CA PRO A 53 -3.80 16.61 24.83
C PRO A 53 -2.58 17.54 24.86
N VAL A 54 -2.24 18.04 26.03
CA VAL A 54 -1.16 19.03 26.25
C VAL A 54 0.06 18.45 26.97
N GLN A 55 0.09 17.14 27.25
CA GLN A 55 1.25 16.53 27.90
C GLN A 55 2.39 16.30 26.90
N ASN A 56 3.58 16.04 27.44
CA ASN A 56 4.80 15.80 26.66
C ASN A 56 5.02 14.32 26.33
N TYR A 57 3.94 13.61 25.98
CA TYR A 57 4.04 12.24 25.48
C TYR A 57 4.13 12.22 23.96
N GLN A 58 4.74 11.17 23.43
CA GLN A 58 4.92 11.02 21.99
C GLN A 58 3.57 10.93 21.27
N LEU A 59 2.61 10.18 21.84
CA LEU A 59 1.24 10.07 21.34
C LEU A 59 0.56 11.45 21.31
N ASP A 60 0.58 12.18 22.42
CA ASP A 60 0.00 13.53 22.51
C ASP A 60 0.57 14.48 21.46
N ARG A 61 1.87 14.41 21.19
CA ARG A 61 2.52 15.19 20.13
C ARG A 61 1.97 14.85 18.75
N VAL A 62 1.70 13.57 18.47
CA VAL A 62 1.12 13.13 17.18
C VAL A 62 -0.35 13.51 17.09
N ILE A 63 -1.11 13.42 18.18
CA ILE A 63 -2.50 13.89 18.24
C ILE A 63 -2.56 15.39 17.98
N ARG A 64 -1.72 16.20 18.64
CA ARG A 64 -1.64 17.65 18.34
C ARG A 64 -1.29 17.92 16.88
N ALA A 65 -0.39 17.15 16.29
CA ALA A 65 -0.06 17.28 14.87
C ALA A 65 -1.23 16.91 13.95
N HIS A 66 -2.02 15.90 14.32
CA HIS A 66 -3.22 15.48 13.61
C HIS A 66 -4.29 16.59 13.63
N GLU A 67 -4.61 17.14 14.80
CA GLU A 67 -5.55 18.24 14.95
C GLU A 67 -5.07 19.54 14.26
N MET A 68 -3.77 19.85 14.38
CA MET A 68 -3.16 20.96 13.63
C MET A 68 -3.23 20.77 12.11
N MET A 69 -3.16 19.52 11.64
CA MET A 69 -3.32 19.23 10.23
C MET A 69 -4.78 19.45 9.79
N HIS A 70 -5.78 19.10 10.60
CA HIS A 70 -7.17 19.49 10.34
C HIS A 70 -7.31 21.01 10.23
N ALA A 71 -6.75 21.77 11.19
CA ALA A 71 -6.74 23.23 11.13
C ALA A 71 -6.09 23.76 9.84
N LYS A 72 -5.09 23.06 9.30
CA LYS A 72 -4.39 23.44 8.07
C LYS A 72 -5.16 23.13 6.79
N VAL A 73 -5.81 21.98 6.69
CA VAL A 73 -6.25 21.45 5.39
C VAL A 73 -7.74 21.09 5.30
N SER A 74 -8.46 20.98 6.42
CA SER A 74 -9.87 20.64 6.40
C SER A 74 -10.72 21.87 6.05
N PRO A 75 -11.82 21.74 5.31
CA PRO A 75 -12.75 22.84 5.08
C PRO A 75 -13.32 23.33 6.41
N GLY A 76 -13.61 24.63 6.48
CA GLY A 76 -14.29 25.22 7.63
C GLY A 76 -15.72 24.70 7.74
N ASP A 77 -16.47 24.84 6.66
CA ASP A 77 -17.82 24.29 6.52
C ASP A 77 -17.83 23.05 5.61
N ARG A 78 -18.55 22.01 6.04
CA ARG A 78 -18.82 20.82 5.22
C ARG A 78 -20.21 20.84 4.57
N GLY A 79 -21.08 21.79 4.93
CA GLY A 79 -22.42 21.97 4.34
C GLY A 79 -22.40 21.98 2.81
N PRO A 80 -21.60 22.86 2.16
CA PRO A 80 -21.52 22.92 0.70
C PRO A 80 -21.08 21.61 0.01
N TRP A 81 -20.38 20.72 0.73
CA TRP A 81 -19.98 19.41 0.22
C TRP A 81 -21.10 18.39 0.33
N LEU A 82 -21.87 18.44 1.43
CA LEU A 82 -23.02 17.59 1.65
C LEU A 82 -24.18 17.93 0.70
N ASP A 83 -24.42 19.22 0.45
CA ASP A 83 -25.50 19.70 -0.42
C ASP A 83 -25.35 19.22 -1.88
N ARG A 84 -24.14 18.84 -2.28
CA ARG A 84 -23.86 18.28 -3.61
C ARG A 84 -24.33 16.83 -3.77
N GLY A 85 -24.58 16.12 -2.67
CA GLY A 85 -25.10 14.74 -2.68
C GLY A 85 -24.15 13.70 -3.27
N ILE A 86 -22.85 13.98 -3.37
CA ILE A 86 -21.85 13.07 -3.97
C ILE A 86 -21.38 12.02 -2.97
N ALA A 87 -21.25 12.38 -1.69
CA ALA A 87 -20.80 11.49 -0.65
C ALA A 87 -21.54 11.75 0.66
N SER A 88 -21.71 10.70 1.46
CA SER A 88 -22.32 10.79 2.79
C SER A 88 -21.43 11.54 3.77
N SER A 89 -22.04 12.13 4.80
CA SER A 89 -21.30 12.78 5.89
C SER A 89 -20.32 11.82 6.58
N ARG A 90 -20.71 10.56 6.76
CA ARG A 90 -19.85 9.54 7.38
C ARG A 90 -18.63 9.24 6.52
N ALA A 91 -18.81 9.08 5.21
CA ALA A 91 -17.72 8.83 4.29
C ALA A 91 -16.77 10.02 4.16
N LEU A 92 -17.30 11.26 4.12
CA LEU A 92 -16.48 12.48 4.10
C LEU A 92 -15.59 12.59 5.35
N VAL A 93 -16.15 12.32 6.53
CA VAL A 93 -15.37 12.27 7.78
C VAL A 93 -14.28 11.19 7.66
N ALA A 94 -14.65 9.97 7.29
CA ALA A 94 -13.71 8.85 7.25
C ALA A 94 -12.57 9.02 6.22
N ALA A 95 -12.90 9.57 5.05
CA ALA A 95 -11.94 9.93 4.02
C ALA A 95 -11.01 11.05 4.50
N GLU A 96 -11.55 12.02 5.26
CA GLU A 96 -10.76 13.13 5.78
C GLU A 96 -9.75 12.66 6.82
N GLU A 97 -10.15 11.82 7.77
CA GLU A 97 -9.24 11.18 8.73
C GLU A 97 -8.09 10.44 8.01
N CYS A 98 -8.42 9.69 6.95
CA CYS A 98 -7.43 8.98 6.12
C CYS A 98 -6.43 9.95 5.46
N ARG A 99 -6.92 11.05 4.89
CA ARG A 99 -6.09 12.09 4.27
C ARG A 99 -5.20 12.79 5.29
N VAL A 100 -5.76 13.16 6.45
CA VAL A 100 -5.03 13.83 7.53
C VAL A 100 -3.93 12.94 8.09
N ASN A 101 -4.23 11.66 8.38
CA ASN A 101 -3.22 10.68 8.81
C ASN A 101 -2.04 10.59 7.82
N PHE A 102 -2.35 10.58 6.53
CA PHE A 102 -1.32 10.56 5.49
C PHE A 102 -0.48 11.84 5.49
N LEU A 103 -1.10 13.00 5.60
CA LEU A 103 -0.41 14.30 5.59
C LEU A 103 0.45 14.52 6.85
N VAL A 104 -0.02 14.08 8.02
CA VAL A 104 0.74 14.09 9.28
C VAL A 104 2.02 13.27 9.14
N ASN A 105 1.91 12.08 8.53
CA ASN A 105 3.09 11.25 8.22
C ASN A 105 4.04 11.98 7.23
N LYS A 106 3.50 12.66 6.21
CA LYS A 106 4.31 13.48 5.29
C LYS A 106 5.00 14.66 5.96
N ALA A 107 4.42 15.20 7.03
CA ALA A 107 5.04 16.24 7.85
C ALA A 107 6.13 15.70 8.80
N GLY A 108 6.41 14.39 8.78
CA GLY A 108 7.50 13.77 9.53
C GLY A 108 7.11 13.26 10.92
N PHE A 109 5.82 13.22 11.24
CA PHE A 109 5.33 12.62 12.49
C PHE A 109 5.13 11.11 12.32
N ASP A 110 5.51 10.36 13.33
CA ASP A 110 5.31 8.91 13.33
C ASP A 110 3.85 8.56 13.62
N ILE A 111 3.03 8.50 12.56
CA ILE A 111 1.62 8.15 12.66
C ILE A 111 1.38 6.70 13.13
N SER A 112 2.40 5.85 13.11
CA SER A 112 2.25 4.44 13.50
C SER A 112 1.97 4.26 15.00
N ILE A 113 2.21 5.30 15.81
CA ILE A 113 1.89 5.30 17.24
C ILE A 113 0.46 5.78 17.51
N LEU A 114 -0.26 6.30 16.51
CA LEU A 114 -1.61 6.85 16.69
C LEU A 114 -2.62 5.71 16.87
N GLU A 115 -2.75 5.28 18.11
CA GLU A 115 -3.69 4.29 18.61
C GLU A 115 -3.96 4.54 20.10
N ASP A 116 -5.17 4.22 20.56
CA ASP A 116 -5.56 4.35 21.97
C ASP A 116 -5.86 2.99 22.62
N GLY A 117 -5.73 1.89 21.85
CA GLY A 117 -5.97 0.53 22.31
C GLY A 117 -7.42 0.07 22.19
N THR A 118 -8.35 0.96 21.80
CA THR A 118 -9.76 0.62 21.65
C THR A 118 -10.09 -0.07 20.33
N GLU A 119 -9.15 -0.08 19.37
CA GLU A 119 -9.41 -0.47 17.99
C GLU A 119 -9.86 -1.93 17.84
N MET A 120 -9.30 -2.84 18.63
CA MET A 120 -9.72 -4.25 18.62
C MET A 120 -11.17 -4.39 19.09
N ASN A 121 -11.53 -3.71 20.18
CA ASN A 121 -12.89 -3.75 20.72
C ASN A 121 -13.90 -3.04 19.78
N ALA A 122 -13.46 -2.01 19.06
CA ALA A 122 -14.28 -1.38 18.02
C ALA A 122 -14.56 -2.35 16.88
N GLY A 123 -13.52 -3.00 16.35
CA GLY A 123 -13.66 -4.00 15.29
C GLY A 123 -14.51 -5.19 15.69
N GLU A 124 -14.36 -5.69 16.92
CA GLU A 124 -15.17 -6.78 17.46
C GLU A 124 -16.66 -6.41 17.52
N ARG A 125 -16.99 -5.26 18.11
CA ARG A 125 -18.39 -4.77 18.21
C ARG A 125 -19.04 -4.50 16.85
N ILE A 126 -18.30 -3.91 15.90
CA ILE A 126 -18.81 -3.64 14.55
C ILE A 126 -19.08 -4.96 13.81
N ALA A 127 -18.14 -5.91 13.89
CA ALA A 127 -18.30 -7.22 13.26
C ALA A 127 -19.41 -8.06 13.87
N GLU A 128 -19.58 -7.99 15.20
CA GLU A 128 -20.68 -8.64 15.93
C GLU A 128 -22.04 -8.13 15.45
N ARG A 129 -22.20 -6.81 15.27
CA ARG A 129 -23.42 -6.18 14.72
C ARG A 129 -23.66 -6.50 13.25
N GLY A 130 -22.66 -7.01 12.53
CA GLY A 130 -22.75 -7.24 11.09
C GLY A 130 -22.84 -5.95 10.27
N ASP A 131 -22.36 -4.82 10.81
CA ASP A 131 -22.39 -3.53 10.15
C ASP A 131 -21.17 -3.37 9.23
N TRP A 132 -21.34 -3.76 7.95
CA TRP A 132 -20.28 -3.69 6.96
C TRP A 132 -19.90 -2.25 6.60
N ALA A 133 -20.90 -1.38 6.51
CA ALA A 133 -20.71 0.02 6.15
C ALA A 133 -19.79 0.71 7.17
N GLU A 134 -20.13 0.60 8.45
CA GLU A 134 -19.27 1.14 9.52
C GLU A 134 -17.91 0.44 9.56
N ALA A 135 -17.83 -0.85 9.19
CA ALA A 135 -16.54 -1.53 9.11
C ALA A 135 -15.60 -0.92 8.06
N VAL A 136 -16.17 -0.49 6.92
CA VAL A 136 -15.45 0.21 5.84
C VAL A 136 -15.03 1.61 6.27
N TYR A 137 -15.94 2.41 6.84
CA TYR A 137 -15.64 3.77 7.28
C TYR A 137 -14.58 3.78 8.39
N TYR A 138 -14.73 2.92 9.40
CA TYR A 138 -13.77 2.83 10.49
C TYR A 138 -12.37 2.39 10.00
N MET A 139 -12.30 1.50 9.01
CA MET A 139 -11.03 1.14 8.37
C MET A 139 -10.37 2.35 7.69
N ALA A 140 -11.15 3.19 7.01
CA ALA A 140 -10.63 4.41 6.41
C ALA A 140 -10.09 5.38 7.48
N CYS A 141 -10.81 5.57 8.59
CA CYS A 141 -10.33 6.41 9.72
C CYS A 141 -8.99 5.94 10.30
N LEU A 142 -8.75 4.62 10.35
CA LEU A 142 -7.50 4.04 10.85
C LEU A 142 -6.39 3.98 9.80
N SER A 143 -6.70 4.30 8.54
CA SER A 143 -5.80 4.02 7.45
C SER A 143 -4.47 4.76 7.60
N GLY A 144 -3.39 3.99 7.77
CA GLY A 144 -2.04 4.50 7.94
C GLY A 144 -1.56 4.58 9.39
N THR A 145 -2.43 4.37 10.37
CA THR A 145 -2.09 4.39 11.81
C THR A 145 -1.68 3.01 12.35
N GLY A 146 -1.23 2.96 13.61
CA GLY A 146 -0.93 1.70 14.32
C GLY A 146 -2.14 0.79 14.55
N GLY A 147 -3.34 1.39 14.61
CA GLY A 147 -4.59 0.72 14.97
C GLY A 147 -5.11 -0.31 13.95
N VAL A 148 -4.63 -0.26 12.69
CA VAL A 148 -5.15 -1.10 11.57
C VAL A 148 -5.12 -2.59 11.90
N ASN A 149 -4.01 -3.09 12.47
CA ASN A 149 -3.87 -4.52 12.74
C ASN A 149 -4.74 -4.97 13.91
N LYS A 150 -4.83 -4.16 14.98
CA LYS A 150 -5.68 -4.45 16.14
C LYS A 150 -7.16 -4.47 15.75
N TYR A 151 -7.59 -3.49 14.96
CA TYR A 151 -8.93 -3.44 14.40
C TYR A 151 -9.28 -4.68 13.56
N LEU A 152 -8.39 -5.07 12.64
CA LEU A 152 -8.58 -6.28 11.84
C LEU A 152 -8.59 -7.56 12.67
N THR A 153 -7.85 -7.62 13.78
CA THR A 153 -7.95 -8.72 14.73
C THR A 153 -9.34 -8.78 15.36
N GLY A 154 -9.90 -7.65 15.78
CA GLY A 154 -11.28 -7.55 16.29
C GLY A 154 -12.32 -8.03 15.27
N ILE A 155 -12.25 -7.51 14.04
CA ILE A 155 -13.17 -7.88 12.95
C ILE A 155 -13.20 -9.40 12.73
N ARG A 156 -12.03 -10.06 12.73
CA ARG A 156 -11.92 -11.48 12.40
C ARG A 156 -12.54 -12.41 13.45
N ARG A 157 -12.83 -11.92 14.66
CA ARG A 157 -13.47 -12.73 15.71
C ARG A 157 -14.90 -13.14 15.34
N HIS A 158 -15.64 -12.24 14.70
CA HIS A 158 -17.03 -12.51 14.26
C HIS A 158 -17.18 -12.61 12.74
N LYS A 159 -16.33 -11.91 11.96
CA LYS A 159 -16.41 -11.85 10.49
C LYS A 159 -15.03 -12.06 9.83
N PRO A 160 -14.43 -13.26 9.89
CA PRO A 160 -13.09 -13.53 9.36
C PRO A 160 -12.92 -13.18 7.87
N GLY A 161 -13.97 -13.38 7.05
CA GLY A 161 -13.97 -13.04 5.62
C GLY A 161 -13.85 -11.54 5.31
N TRP A 162 -14.18 -10.67 6.26
CA TRP A 162 -14.05 -9.22 6.09
C TRP A 162 -12.61 -8.74 6.21
N GLY A 163 -11.78 -9.43 7.00
CA GLY A 163 -10.42 -9.01 7.30
C GLY A 163 -9.54 -8.75 6.05
N PRO A 164 -9.48 -9.69 5.08
CA PRO A 164 -8.75 -9.47 3.83
C PRO A 164 -9.29 -8.31 2.99
N ARG A 165 -10.63 -8.13 2.93
CA ARG A 165 -11.27 -7.06 2.16
C ARG A 165 -10.96 -5.68 2.75
N LEU A 166 -11.14 -5.52 4.05
CA LEU A 166 -10.83 -4.27 4.75
C LEU A 166 -9.33 -3.94 4.65
N ARG A 167 -8.45 -4.95 4.73
CA ARG A 167 -7.01 -4.75 4.47
C ARG A 167 -6.76 -4.24 3.06
N ARG A 168 -7.45 -4.80 2.07
CA ARG A 168 -7.34 -4.36 0.68
C ARG A 168 -7.82 -2.92 0.50
N ILE A 169 -8.92 -2.52 1.14
CA ILE A 169 -9.42 -1.15 1.13
C ILE A 169 -8.33 -0.20 1.68
N HIS A 170 -7.78 -0.49 2.86
CA HIS A 170 -6.67 0.27 3.43
C HIS A 170 -5.48 0.43 2.46
N GLU A 171 -5.04 -0.66 1.83
CA GLU A 171 -3.93 -0.63 0.86
C GLU A 171 -4.24 0.27 -0.35
N LEU A 172 -5.47 0.21 -0.87
CA LEU A 172 -5.92 1.01 -2.00
C LEU A 172 -6.00 2.49 -1.65
N LEU A 173 -6.56 2.84 -0.49
CA LEU A 173 -6.59 4.22 0.01
C LEU A 173 -5.17 4.80 0.12
N GLN A 174 -4.27 4.06 0.76
CA GLN A 174 -2.89 4.49 0.93
C GLN A 174 -2.14 4.58 -0.42
N LYS A 175 -2.46 3.70 -1.37
CA LYS A 175 -1.89 3.74 -2.73
C LYS A 175 -2.38 4.99 -3.47
N GLU A 176 -3.66 5.33 -3.35
CA GLU A 176 -4.27 6.47 -4.02
C GLU A 176 -3.70 7.79 -3.49
N LEU A 177 -3.63 7.96 -2.17
CA LEU A 177 -3.01 9.14 -1.57
C LEU A 177 -1.54 9.31 -1.99
N ARG A 178 -0.78 8.21 -2.09
CA ARG A 178 0.58 8.23 -2.65
C ARG A 178 0.63 8.60 -4.12
N ARG A 179 -0.36 8.20 -4.90
CA ARG A 179 -0.47 8.54 -6.33
C ARG A 179 -0.68 10.03 -6.48
N ILE A 180 -1.71 10.58 -5.82
CA ILE A 180 -2.06 12.01 -5.83
C ILE A 180 -0.86 12.84 -5.36
N TRP A 181 -0.25 12.47 -4.23
CA TRP A 181 0.92 13.17 -3.68
C TRP A 181 2.10 13.29 -4.66
N ARG A 182 2.32 12.27 -5.50
CA ARG A 182 3.41 12.27 -6.48
C ARG A 182 3.08 13.06 -7.75
N GLN A 183 1.80 13.20 -8.08
CA GLN A 183 1.38 13.67 -9.40
C GLN A 183 0.85 15.12 -9.42
N GLU A 184 0.29 15.63 -8.32
CA GLU A 184 -0.69 16.73 -8.46
C GLU A 184 -0.29 18.17 -8.06
N GLY A 185 0.96 18.45 -7.68
CA GLY A 185 1.46 19.84 -7.58
C GLY A 185 0.49 20.86 -6.93
N ARG A 186 -0.04 21.84 -7.70
CA ARG A 186 -0.97 22.89 -7.23
C ARG A 186 -2.35 22.39 -6.74
N ARG A 187 -2.82 21.21 -7.17
CA ARG A 187 -4.04 20.53 -6.65
C ARG A 187 -3.68 19.44 -5.63
N SER A 188 -2.57 19.64 -4.92
CA SER A 188 -2.11 18.75 -3.86
C SER A 188 -3.19 18.53 -2.81
N LEU A 189 -3.10 17.37 -2.15
CA LEU A 189 -3.85 17.01 -0.94
C LEU A 189 -3.84 18.09 0.16
N THR A 190 -2.93 19.06 0.11
CA THR A 190 -2.83 20.16 1.09
C THR A 190 -3.47 21.47 0.64
N SER A 191 -4.01 21.56 -0.57
CA SER A 191 -4.50 22.82 -1.12
C SER A 191 -5.77 23.28 -0.40
N THR A 192 -5.72 24.50 0.13
CA THR A 192 -6.91 25.22 0.62
C THR A 192 -7.25 26.38 -0.32
N THR A 193 -6.82 26.36 -1.57
CA THR A 193 -7.20 27.40 -2.53
C THR A 193 -8.64 27.17 -2.95
N THR A 194 -9.43 28.22 -2.97
CA THR A 194 -10.78 28.23 -3.54
C THR A 194 -10.79 28.97 -4.88
N ARG A 195 -11.89 28.89 -5.63
CA ARG A 195 -12.00 29.50 -6.95
C ARG A 195 -11.84 31.02 -6.91
N THR A 196 -12.33 31.70 -5.87
CA THR A 196 -12.15 33.16 -5.71
C THR A 196 -11.06 33.52 -4.69
N GLY A 197 -10.59 32.53 -3.92
CA GLY A 197 -9.47 32.64 -2.99
C GLY A 197 -9.77 33.36 -1.67
N ARG A 198 -11.05 33.60 -1.31
CA ARG A 198 -11.38 34.49 -0.17
C ARG A 198 -12.62 34.13 0.69
N ASP A 199 -13.23 32.96 0.55
CA ASP A 199 -14.35 32.59 1.43
C ASP A 199 -14.34 31.09 1.79
N PRO A 200 -14.09 30.72 3.05
CA PRO A 200 -14.08 29.33 3.49
C PRO A 200 -15.46 28.79 3.92
N ALA A 201 -16.47 29.66 4.03
CA ALA A 201 -17.83 29.27 4.39
C ALA A 201 -18.64 28.83 3.16
N ASN A 202 -18.40 29.46 2.00
CA ASN A 202 -19.22 29.21 0.80
C ASN A 202 -18.46 28.62 -0.40
N GLU A 203 -17.14 28.40 -0.30
CA GLU A 203 -16.38 27.87 -1.42
C GLU A 203 -15.67 26.54 -1.13
N LEU A 204 -15.64 25.73 -2.19
CA LEU A 204 -14.97 24.43 -2.19
C LEU A 204 -13.46 24.63 -2.31
N ILE A 205 -12.71 24.10 -1.35
CA ILE A 205 -11.25 24.05 -1.40
C ILE A 205 -10.74 22.92 -2.29
N ASP A 206 -9.75 23.22 -3.14
CA ASP A 206 -9.21 22.30 -4.15
C ASP A 206 -8.74 20.96 -3.57
N GLY A 207 -8.06 20.97 -2.42
CA GLY A 207 -7.49 19.77 -1.83
C GLY A 207 -8.53 18.79 -1.30
N PHE A 208 -9.75 19.26 -0.98
CA PHE A 208 -10.80 18.43 -0.40
C PHE A 208 -11.66 17.71 -1.45
N PHE A 209 -11.54 18.07 -2.75
CA PHE A 209 -12.10 17.25 -3.83
C PHE A 209 -11.52 15.83 -3.84
N HIS A 210 -10.25 15.67 -3.45
CA HIS A 210 -9.65 14.34 -3.27
C HIS A 210 -10.29 13.56 -2.13
N THR A 211 -10.63 14.25 -1.03
CA THR A 211 -11.37 13.65 0.08
C THR A 211 -12.75 13.21 -0.37
N GLU A 212 -13.48 14.05 -1.10
CA GLU A 212 -14.80 13.72 -1.62
C GLU A 212 -14.77 12.53 -2.61
N ALA A 213 -13.80 12.49 -3.52
CA ALA A 213 -13.64 11.36 -4.43
C ALA A 213 -13.35 10.04 -3.68
N ILE A 214 -12.54 10.10 -2.61
CA ILE A 214 -12.31 8.96 -1.73
C ILE A 214 -13.59 8.60 -0.96
N ALA A 215 -14.35 9.59 -0.49
CA ALA A 215 -15.60 9.39 0.24
C ALA A 215 -16.68 8.71 -0.62
N GLU A 216 -16.90 9.18 -1.84
CA GLU A 216 -17.82 8.54 -2.79
C GLU A 216 -17.40 7.08 -3.08
N TYR A 217 -16.10 6.82 -3.17
CA TYR A 217 -15.60 5.45 -3.29
C TYR A 217 -15.88 4.60 -2.04
N LEU A 218 -15.77 5.19 -0.84
CA LEU A 218 -16.10 4.51 0.42
C LEU A 218 -17.59 4.20 0.53
N ASP A 219 -18.48 5.13 0.18
CA ASP A 219 -19.93 4.89 0.16
C ASP A 219 -20.26 3.71 -0.77
N ARG A 220 -19.71 3.70 -1.99
CA ARG A 220 -19.88 2.57 -2.93
C ARG A 220 -19.40 1.24 -2.37
N LEU A 221 -18.33 1.24 -1.57
CA LEU A 221 -17.83 0.04 -0.90
C LEU A 221 -18.70 -0.37 0.29
N ALA A 222 -19.28 0.60 0.99
CA ALA A 222 -20.12 0.42 2.17
C ALA A 222 -21.51 -0.14 1.82
N ASP A 223 -22.05 0.20 0.65
CA ASP A 223 -23.35 -0.28 0.16
C ASP A 223 -23.39 -1.79 -0.17
N SER A 224 -22.23 -2.46 -0.27
CA SER A 224 -22.16 -3.85 -0.74
C SER A 224 -21.62 -4.83 0.31
N PRO A 225 -22.48 -5.39 1.19
CA PRO A 225 -22.16 -6.60 1.92
C PRO A 225 -22.27 -7.78 0.94
N ILE A 226 -21.26 -7.93 0.07
CA ILE A 226 -21.11 -9.08 -0.83
C ILE A 226 -21.37 -10.35 -0.02
N SER A 227 -22.48 -11.02 -0.31
CA SER A 227 -22.91 -12.21 0.39
C SER A 227 -21.97 -13.37 0.05
N LYS A 228 -22.12 -14.51 0.74
CA LYS A 228 -21.38 -15.72 0.37
C LYS A 228 -21.71 -16.14 -1.08
N ASP A 229 -22.91 -15.83 -1.56
CA ASP A 229 -23.35 -16.08 -2.93
C ASP A 229 -22.70 -15.13 -3.94
N ASP A 230 -22.43 -13.87 -3.55
CA ASP A 230 -21.69 -12.94 -4.42
C ASP A 230 -20.20 -13.32 -4.53
N LEU A 231 -19.63 -13.98 -3.52
CA LEU A 231 -18.30 -14.58 -3.60
C LEU A 231 -18.28 -15.81 -4.51
N GLU A 232 -19.35 -16.61 -4.51
CA GLU A 232 -19.54 -17.74 -5.43
C GLU A 232 -19.80 -17.25 -6.87
N SER A 233 -20.51 -16.14 -7.07
CA SER A 233 -20.79 -15.56 -8.40
C SER A 233 -19.58 -14.87 -9.03
N HIS A 234 -18.70 -14.28 -8.21
CA HIS A 234 -17.41 -13.73 -8.64
C HIS A 234 -16.27 -14.74 -8.66
N ARG A 235 -16.50 -15.97 -8.19
CA ARG A 235 -15.63 -17.09 -8.52
C ARG A 235 -15.71 -17.21 -10.04
N LEU A 236 -14.60 -16.92 -10.73
CA LEU A 236 -14.51 -17.12 -12.17
C LEU A 236 -15.06 -18.52 -12.45
N GLN A 237 -16.28 -18.60 -13.01
CA GLN A 237 -16.74 -19.85 -13.56
C GLN A 237 -15.69 -20.19 -14.61
N ARG A 238 -14.98 -21.30 -14.41
CA ARG A 238 -14.24 -21.89 -15.52
C ARG A 238 -15.30 -22.05 -16.60
N ALA A 239 -15.23 -21.23 -17.64
CA ALA A 239 -16.01 -21.53 -18.83
C ALA A 239 -15.72 -22.99 -19.15
N GLU A 240 -16.75 -23.81 -19.31
CA GLU A 240 -16.55 -25.20 -19.76
C GLU A 240 -15.81 -25.21 -21.12
N ASP A 241 -15.90 -24.09 -21.85
CA ASP A 241 -15.17 -23.76 -23.08
C ASP A 241 -13.84 -23.00 -22.89
N ALA A 242 -13.33 -22.85 -21.65
CA ALA A 242 -11.95 -22.43 -21.47
C ALA A 242 -11.07 -23.57 -21.98
N GLY A 243 -10.58 -23.44 -23.22
CA GLY A 243 -9.77 -24.44 -23.90
C GLY A 243 -8.79 -25.12 -22.94
N THR A 244 -8.78 -26.45 -22.93
CA THR A 244 -7.88 -27.21 -22.08
C THR A 244 -6.44 -26.86 -22.44
N TRP A 245 -5.65 -26.45 -21.45
CA TRP A 245 -4.21 -26.29 -21.62
C TRP A 245 -3.59 -27.60 -22.11
N ALA A 246 -2.71 -27.49 -23.11
CA ALA A 246 -1.86 -28.60 -23.53
C ALA A 246 -1.08 -29.17 -22.34
N GLN A 247 -0.88 -30.49 -22.31
CA GLN A 247 -0.07 -31.13 -21.29
C GLN A 247 1.40 -30.74 -21.48
N LEU A 248 2.03 -30.18 -20.44
CA LEU A 248 3.45 -29.83 -20.48
C LEU A 248 4.33 -31.08 -20.34
N ASN A 249 5.04 -31.44 -21.39
CA ASN A 249 5.98 -32.55 -21.46
C ASN A 249 7.41 -32.00 -21.57
N VAL A 250 8.13 -32.00 -20.45
CA VAL A 250 9.48 -31.44 -20.36
C VAL A 250 10.55 -32.47 -20.74
N LYS A 251 11.48 -32.10 -21.61
CA LYS A 251 12.70 -32.88 -21.90
C LYS A 251 13.95 -32.05 -21.62
N GLU A 252 14.82 -32.58 -20.77
CA GLU A 252 16.17 -32.05 -20.60
C GLU A 252 17.06 -32.50 -21.77
N GLN A 253 17.76 -31.54 -22.40
CA GLN A 253 18.74 -31.85 -23.44
C GLN A 253 20.08 -32.25 -22.84
N ASN A 254 20.93 -32.89 -23.64
CA ASN A 254 22.30 -33.19 -23.24
C ASN A 254 23.14 -31.89 -23.17
N LEU A 255 23.33 -31.36 -21.97
CA LEU A 255 24.04 -30.10 -21.73
C LEU A 255 25.57 -30.32 -21.67
N THR A 256 26.21 -30.39 -22.83
CA THR A 256 27.64 -30.71 -22.98
C THR A 256 28.56 -29.49 -23.02
N ARG A 257 28.09 -28.35 -23.55
CA ARG A 257 28.91 -27.14 -23.71
C ARG A 257 28.91 -26.33 -22.42
N HIS A 258 30.09 -26.04 -21.88
CA HIS A 258 30.25 -25.10 -20.77
C HIS A 258 30.17 -23.65 -21.27
N VAL A 259 29.39 -22.81 -20.59
CA VAL A 259 29.27 -21.38 -20.89
C VAL A 259 29.74 -20.58 -19.68
N PRO A 260 30.93 -19.96 -19.75
CA PRO A 260 31.51 -19.26 -18.62
C PRO A 260 30.74 -17.97 -18.31
N GLY A 261 30.48 -17.73 -17.02
CA GLY A 261 29.82 -16.53 -16.54
C GLY A 261 28.54 -16.82 -15.74
N GLY A 262 27.83 -15.75 -15.41
CA GLY A 262 26.58 -15.82 -14.65
C GLY A 262 25.88 -14.46 -14.63
N LEU A 263 24.67 -14.40 -15.18
CA LEU A 263 23.81 -13.21 -15.11
C LEU A 263 23.17 -13.04 -13.74
N GLY A 264 22.86 -14.15 -13.08
CA GLY A 264 22.27 -14.18 -11.75
C GLY A 264 23.14 -13.44 -10.73
N LYS A 265 22.49 -12.80 -9.76
CA LYS A 265 23.16 -12.21 -8.60
C LYS A 265 22.85 -13.06 -7.39
N ARG A 266 23.86 -13.69 -6.80
CA ARG A 266 23.72 -14.43 -5.52
C ARG A 266 24.41 -13.69 -4.39
N ARG A 267 23.89 -13.87 -3.18
CA ARG A 267 24.50 -13.31 -1.97
C ARG A 267 25.42 -14.36 -1.34
N ILE A 268 26.67 -13.99 -1.10
CA ILE A 268 27.62 -14.81 -0.34
C ILE A 268 28.02 -14.08 0.94
N ALA A 269 28.43 -14.86 1.94
CA ALA A 269 28.86 -14.31 3.22
C ALA A 269 30.11 -13.41 3.05
N SER A 270 30.15 -12.32 3.81
CA SER A 270 31.18 -11.29 3.80
C SER A 270 31.49 -10.86 5.24
N ASN A 271 32.74 -10.50 5.51
CA ASN A 271 33.18 -9.91 6.78
C ASN A 271 32.90 -8.40 6.86
N MET A 272 32.44 -7.78 5.78
CA MET A 272 32.08 -6.36 5.73
C MET A 272 30.70 -6.15 5.11
N GLY A 273 29.94 -5.19 5.65
CA GLY A 273 28.63 -4.76 5.16
C GLY A 273 27.90 -3.88 6.18
N ARG A 274 26.76 -3.32 5.80
CA ARG A 274 25.95 -2.45 6.68
C ARG A 274 24.99 -3.22 7.58
N ASN A 275 24.37 -4.27 7.05
CA ASN A 275 23.31 -5.02 7.73
C ASN A 275 23.75 -6.48 7.96
N PRO A 276 24.02 -6.91 9.19
CA PRO A 276 24.45 -8.27 9.49
C PRO A 276 23.26 -9.24 9.36
N ARG A 277 23.27 -10.09 8.33
CA ARG A 277 22.17 -11.03 8.04
C ARG A 277 22.45 -12.47 8.47
N ARG A 278 23.72 -12.79 8.75
CA ARG A 278 24.19 -14.15 9.08
C ARG A 278 24.77 -14.19 10.49
N LEU A 279 24.00 -13.76 11.48
CA LEU A 279 24.45 -13.63 12.87
C LEU A 279 25.01 -14.95 13.45
N SER A 280 24.48 -16.10 13.03
CA SER A 280 24.98 -17.42 13.42
C SER A 280 26.46 -17.65 13.06
N ARG A 281 26.99 -16.95 12.05
CA ARG A 281 28.40 -17.01 11.65
C ARG A 281 29.34 -16.24 12.57
N LEU A 282 28.81 -15.43 13.49
CA LEU A 282 29.65 -14.71 14.45
C LEU A 282 30.43 -15.67 15.36
N LEU A 283 29.81 -16.81 15.69
CA LEU A 283 30.37 -17.84 16.57
C LEU A 283 30.94 -19.05 15.81
N THR A 284 30.42 -19.32 14.60
CA THR A 284 30.75 -20.55 13.85
C THR A 284 31.75 -20.35 12.70
N ASP A 285 31.93 -19.12 12.21
CA ASP A 285 32.85 -18.82 11.11
C ASP A 285 34.10 -18.11 11.67
N PRO A 286 35.31 -18.69 11.61
CA PRO A 286 36.54 -18.07 12.12
C PRO A 286 36.81 -16.68 11.52
N GLN A 287 36.34 -16.44 10.30
CA GLN A 287 36.47 -15.14 9.61
C GLN A 287 35.32 -14.17 9.91
N LYS A 288 34.38 -14.54 10.80
CA LYS A 288 33.22 -13.74 11.24
C LYS A 288 32.43 -13.11 10.08
N ARG A 289 32.21 -13.88 9.01
CA ARG A 289 31.52 -13.40 7.79
C ARG A 289 30.00 -13.31 8.01
N ILE A 290 29.58 -12.30 8.78
CA ILE A 290 28.19 -12.08 9.20
C ILE A 290 27.35 -11.25 8.22
N PHE A 291 27.99 -10.59 7.25
CA PHE A 291 27.34 -9.75 6.25
C PHE A 291 27.14 -10.50 4.93
N ASP A 292 26.42 -9.88 3.99
CA ASP A 292 26.28 -10.38 2.61
C ASP A 292 27.02 -9.46 1.64
N ARG A 293 27.73 -10.04 0.67
CA ARG A 293 28.14 -9.36 -0.57
C ARG A 293 27.47 -10.02 -1.77
N LYS A 294 27.10 -9.22 -2.77
CA LYS A 294 26.53 -9.72 -4.03
C LYS A 294 27.67 -10.14 -4.95
N VAL A 295 27.60 -11.37 -5.48
CA VAL A 295 28.49 -11.86 -6.53
C VAL A 295 27.67 -12.34 -7.72
N LYS A 296 28.26 -12.29 -8.92
CA LYS A 296 27.71 -12.97 -10.09
C LYS A 296 27.66 -14.47 -9.81
N GLY A 297 26.60 -15.12 -10.26
CA GLY A 297 26.39 -16.55 -10.12
C GLY A 297 25.32 -17.05 -11.07
N ASN A 298 25.13 -18.37 -11.07
CA ASN A 298 24.08 -18.99 -11.87
C ASN A 298 22.71 -18.67 -11.26
N GLY A 299 21.72 -18.44 -12.11
CA GLY A 299 20.35 -18.11 -11.72
C GLY A 299 19.64 -17.22 -12.75
N GLY A 300 18.32 -17.26 -12.72
CA GLY A 300 17.45 -16.68 -13.75
C GLY A 300 16.86 -17.76 -14.65
N VAL A 301 15.69 -17.47 -15.22
CA VAL A 301 15.01 -18.35 -16.19
C VAL A 301 14.77 -17.54 -17.46
N VAL A 302 15.16 -18.10 -18.60
CA VAL A 302 14.85 -17.57 -19.93
C VAL A 302 13.93 -18.59 -20.59
N LEU A 303 12.70 -18.18 -20.89
CA LEU A 303 11.73 -18.99 -21.62
C LEU A 303 11.57 -18.41 -23.02
N ILE A 304 11.80 -19.24 -24.03
CA ILE A 304 11.78 -18.85 -25.45
C ILE A 304 10.56 -19.48 -26.10
N ASP A 305 9.72 -18.64 -26.71
CA ASP A 305 8.65 -19.11 -27.60
C ASP A 305 9.27 -19.54 -28.94
N TYR A 306 9.13 -20.83 -29.25
CA TYR A 306 9.67 -21.45 -30.45
C TYR A 306 8.55 -22.06 -31.33
N SER A 307 7.30 -21.63 -31.13
CA SER A 307 6.08 -22.12 -31.81
C SER A 307 5.92 -21.70 -33.29
N GLY A 308 7.02 -21.40 -33.99
CA GLY A 308 7.00 -20.98 -35.40
C GLY A 308 6.54 -19.53 -35.63
N SER A 309 5.61 -19.00 -34.83
CA SER A 309 5.11 -17.61 -34.92
C SER A 309 6.22 -16.54 -34.81
N MET A 310 7.25 -16.83 -34.03
CA MET A 310 8.39 -15.94 -33.81
C MET A 310 9.45 -15.99 -34.92
N SER A 311 9.38 -16.97 -35.85
CA SER A 311 10.34 -17.17 -36.95
C SER A 311 11.83 -17.15 -36.51
N LEU A 312 12.12 -17.64 -35.31
CA LEU A 312 13.50 -17.70 -34.79
C LEU A 312 14.28 -18.84 -35.46
N SER A 313 15.49 -18.54 -35.92
CA SER A 313 16.43 -19.56 -36.38
C SER A 313 17.13 -20.25 -35.21
N GLU A 314 17.73 -21.41 -35.45
CA GLU A 314 18.59 -22.07 -34.45
C GLU A 314 19.74 -21.14 -34.00
N LYS A 315 20.27 -20.32 -34.91
CA LYS A 315 21.33 -19.36 -34.60
C LYS A 315 20.85 -18.31 -33.58
N ASP A 316 19.64 -17.77 -33.75
CA ASP A 316 19.09 -16.76 -32.84
C ASP A 316 18.92 -17.31 -31.43
N VAL A 317 18.45 -18.57 -31.33
CA VAL A 317 18.30 -19.23 -30.03
C VAL A 317 19.66 -19.49 -29.37
N LEU A 318 20.69 -19.86 -30.15
CA LEU A 318 22.06 -19.95 -29.63
C LEU A 318 22.60 -18.60 -29.16
N GLU A 319 22.35 -17.52 -29.89
CA GLU A 319 22.76 -16.17 -29.48
C GLU A 319 22.07 -15.74 -28.18
N ILE A 320 20.76 -16.03 -28.02
CA ILE A 320 20.03 -15.81 -26.76
C ILE A 320 20.65 -16.61 -25.62
N MET A 321 20.99 -17.88 -25.87
CA MET A 321 21.64 -18.75 -24.91
C MET A 321 23.01 -18.18 -24.49
N GLU A 322 23.83 -17.74 -25.43
CA GLU A 322 25.14 -17.13 -25.16
C GLU A 322 25.04 -15.80 -24.42
N ALA A 323 24.01 -15.00 -24.70
CA ALA A 323 23.68 -13.79 -23.96
C ALA A 323 23.15 -14.08 -22.55
N ALA A 324 22.74 -15.34 -22.27
CA ALA A 324 22.12 -15.79 -21.03
C ALA A 324 23.01 -16.73 -20.16
N PRO A 325 24.29 -16.44 -19.89
CA PRO A 325 25.17 -17.38 -19.19
C PRO A 325 24.70 -17.65 -17.76
N GLY A 326 24.67 -18.92 -17.38
CA GLY A 326 24.29 -19.37 -16.04
C GLY A 326 22.79 -19.34 -15.72
N CYS A 327 21.93 -18.92 -16.67
CA CYS A 327 20.48 -19.03 -16.56
C CYS A 327 20.02 -20.48 -16.86
N THR A 328 18.83 -20.83 -16.37
CA THR A 328 18.07 -21.95 -16.95
C THR A 328 17.39 -21.43 -18.20
N VAL A 329 17.74 -21.96 -19.37
CA VAL A 329 17.15 -21.59 -20.66
C VAL A 329 16.29 -22.75 -21.14
N ALA A 330 15.03 -22.49 -21.46
CA ALA A 330 14.13 -23.46 -22.05
C ALA A 330 13.39 -22.85 -23.24
N CYS A 331 13.12 -23.66 -24.25
CA CYS A 331 12.22 -23.30 -25.34
C CYS A 331 10.96 -24.16 -25.31
N TYR A 332 9.81 -23.60 -25.66
CA TYR A 332 8.58 -24.35 -25.86
C TYR A 332 8.09 -24.22 -27.30
N SER A 333 7.40 -25.26 -27.76
CA SER A 333 6.68 -25.28 -29.03
C SER A 333 5.47 -26.18 -28.83
N THR A 334 4.28 -25.69 -29.17
CA THR A 334 3.02 -26.43 -29.04
C THR A 334 2.45 -26.66 -30.42
N ASN A 335 1.78 -27.79 -30.62
CA ASN A 335 0.76 -27.94 -31.67
C ASN A 335 -0.63 -27.93 -31.03
N ASP A 336 -1.70 -27.94 -31.83
CA ASP A 336 -3.08 -27.68 -31.37
C ASP A 336 -3.58 -28.58 -30.21
N TRP A 337 -2.90 -29.69 -29.91
CA TRP A 337 -3.39 -30.62 -28.88
C TRP A 337 -2.33 -31.25 -27.97
N ASP A 338 -1.05 -31.38 -28.35
CA ASP A 338 0.06 -31.93 -27.52
C ASP A 338 -0.33 -33.16 -26.67
N ARG A 339 -1.18 -34.04 -27.22
CA ARG A 339 -1.69 -35.27 -26.57
C ARG A 339 -0.83 -36.50 -26.82
N ASP A 340 0.22 -36.38 -27.63
CA ASP A 340 1.07 -37.50 -28.05
C ASP A 340 2.13 -37.89 -27.00
N GLY A 341 2.16 -37.19 -25.86
CA GLY A 341 3.11 -37.40 -24.77
C GLY A 341 4.55 -37.03 -25.13
N LYS A 342 4.80 -36.53 -26.34
CA LYS A 342 6.14 -36.17 -26.75
C LYS A 342 6.50 -34.80 -26.18
N PRO A 343 7.80 -34.49 -26.00
CA PRO A 343 8.21 -33.25 -25.35
C PRO A 343 7.84 -31.97 -26.10
N ASN A 344 7.20 -31.01 -25.44
CA ASN A 344 6.84 -29.69 -25.98
C ASN A 344 7.59 -28.54 -25.29
N LEU A 345 8.41 -28.85 -24.29
CA LEU A 345 9.38 -27.95 -23.67
C LEU A 345 10.74 -28.64 -23.62
N TRP A 346 11.78 -27.96 -24.09
CA TRP A 346 13.16 -28.43 -24.00
C TRP A 346 14.00 -27.51 -23.15
N VAL A 347 14.67 -28.08 -22.14
CA VAL A 347 15.69 -27.35 -21.37
C VAL A 347 16.98 -27.35 -22.18
N LEU A 348 17.33 -26.18 -22.70
CA LEU A 348 18.50 -25.97 -23.56
C LEU A 348 19.75 -25.58 -22.76
N GLY A 349 19.58 -25.04 -21.56
CA GLY A 349 20.69 -24.65 -20.70
C GLY A 349 20.33 -24.69 -19.23
N ALA A 350 21.25 -25.12 -18.38
CA ALA A 350 21.11 -25.11 -16.95
C ALA A 350 22.48 -25.14 -16.27
N ARG A 351 22.60 -24.45 -15.13
CA ARG A 351 23.77 -24.49 -14.24
C ARG A 351 25.12 -24.18 -14.95
N GLY A 352 25.09 -23.29 -15.94
CA GLY A 352 26.31 -22.89 -16.69
C GLY A 352 26.71 -23.88 -17.80
N ARG A 353 25.84 -24.83 -18.14
CA ARG A 353 26.00 -25.71 -19.30
C ARG A 353 24.83 -25.54 -20.26
N MET A 354 25.08 -25.77 -21.55
CA MET A 354 24.13 -25.60 -22.63
C MET A 354 24.23 -26.75 -23.63
N THR A 355 23.13 -27.04 -24.33
CA THR A 355 23.12 -27.96 -25.47
C THR A 355 23.81 -27.32 -26.68
N THR A 356 24.41 -28.15 -27.53
CA THR A 356 24.94 -27.73 -28.84
C THR A 356 23.96 -28.02 -29.98
N ALA A 357 22.93 -28.82 -29.73
CA ALA A 357 21.89 -29.17 -30.69
C ALA A 357 20.56 -28.62 -30.21
N ILE A 358 19.96 -27.74 -31.01
CA ILE A 358 18.64 -27.20 -30.76
C ILE A 358 17.62 -28.16 -31.36
N PRO A 359 16.60 -28.59 -30.59
CA PRO A 359 15.54 -29.43 -31.11
C PRO A 359 14.75 -28.65 -32.17
N ARG A 360 14.40 -29.31 -33.28
CA ARG A 360 13.54 -28.70 -34.30
C ARG A 360 12.19 -28.31 -33.69
N SER A 361 11.69 -27.15 -34.11
CA SER A 361 10.36 -26.68 -33.74
C SER A 361 9.31 -27.71 -34.15
N ARG A 362 8.28 -27.85 -33.31
CA ARG A 362 7.06 -28.58 -33.66
C ARG A 362 6.11 -27.56 -34.24
N ILE A 363 6.08 -27.48 -35.56
CA ILE A 363 5.04 -26.78 -36.30
C ILE A 363 3.76 -27.61 -36.20
#